data_AF-A0A349PAV3-F1
#
_entry.id   AF-A0A349PAV3-F1
#
_cell.length_a   1.000
_cell.length_b   1.000
_cell.length_c   1.000
_cell.angle_alpha   90.00
_cell.angle_beta   90.00
_cell.angle_gamma   90.00
#
_symmetry.space_group_name_H-M   'P 1'
#
loop_
_entity.id
_entity.type
_entity.pdbx_description
1 polymer ?
#
loop_
_entity_poly.entity_id
_entity_poly.type
_entity_poly.pdbx_seq_one_letter_code
_entity_poly.pdbx_strand_id
1 'polypeptide(L)'
;MSIKERLVGIKEFYERHFSSSDERIISPGFVLRVGGVGFALFFLTYFLFSWTMETVIHNRKEVLVPDISGKSSVTALQALSENNLAMKIEGYDFNEAVPIGTVLRQVPDAGSTVREGKIVRVVFSQGGESVFTPNLIGLPLRNAELLLRQRQLVLGEVSESYSLKAEKGTVLSQDPKPELSVSKNTMVQVAVSAGLPPAGIVMMPDFRQKKNEDAQQWAAQNGMSLSISEDAASLFPGGTIIDQSPVPDTVVSAESRITLTVSSRKGSAAGSEKEFRVHYEVSQSGAQRHIRVVALGKSGDREIFNGLRDPGSKIDLSVPYGGAEKIRIFVNGILVEERPVK
;
A
#
# COMPACT_ATOMS: atom_id res chain seq x y z
N MET A 1 81.18 29.78 5.27
CA MET A 1 81.82 28.86 4.30
C MET A 1 80.73 28.43 3.32
N SER A 2 80.93 28.76 2.05
CA SER A 2 79.86 28.96 1.05
C SER A 2 79.41 27.63 0.43
N ILE A 3 78.14 27.53 0.02
CA ILE A 3 77.55 26.38 -0.71
C ILE A 3 78.41 25.99 -1.94
N LYS A 4 79.17 26.94 -2.49
CA LYS A 4 80.13 26.71 -3.58
C LYS A 4 81.28 25.75 -3.21
N GLU A 5 81.73 25.71 -1.95
CA GLU A 5 82.87 24.87 -1.54
C GLU A 5 82.46 23.40 -1.32
N ARG A 6 81.19 23.13 -0.96
CA ARG A 6 80.65 21.75 -0.86
C ARG A 6 80.36 21.10 -2.22
N LEU A 7 80.07 21.89 -3.25
CA LEU A 7 79.82 21.42 -4.61
C LEU A 7 81.12 20.98 -5.33
N VAL A 8 82.25 21.62 -5.02
CA VAL A 8 83.56 21.26 -5.59
C VAL A 8 84.01 19.88 -5.11
N GLY A 9 83.85 19.57 -3.82
CA GLY A 9 84.21 18.25 -3.28
C GLY A 9 83.34 17.10 -3.83
N ILE A 10 82.07 17.34 -4.14
CA ILE A 10 81.18 16.34 -4.77
C ILE A 10 81.57 16.12 -6.24
N LYS A 11 81.90 17.19 -6.96
CA LYS A 11 82.36 17.11 -8.36
C LYS A 11 83.71 16.39 -8.46
N GLU A 12 84.65 16.68 -7.57
CA GLU A 12 85.92 15.96 -7.48
C GLU A 12 85.73 14.51 -7.05
N PHE A 13 84.83 14.20 -6.10
CA PHE A 13 84.50 12.82 -5.72
C PHE A 13 83.93 12.03 -6.90
N TYR A 14 83.04 12.65 -7.68
CA TYR A 14 82.44 12.05 -8.87
C TYR A 14 83.47 11.85 -9.98
N GLU A 15 84.33 12.83 -10.26
CA GLU A 15 85.39 12.69 -11.27
C GLU A 15 86.50 11.71 -10.84
N ARG A 16 86.80 11.56 -9.54
CA ARG A 16 87.80 10.59 -9.04
C ARG A 16 87.31 9.14 -9.04
N HIS A 17 86.01 8.92 -8.85
CA HIS A 17 85.41 7.57 -8.81
C HIS A 17 84.74 7.16 -10.13
N PHE A 18 84.45 8.14 -11.00
CA PHE A 18 83.80 7.93 -12.30
C PHE A 18 84.55 8.63 -13.45
N SER A 19 85.88 8.74 -13.34
CA SER A 19 86.75 9.08 -14.48
C SER A 19 86.70 7.96 -15.51
N SER A 20 86.39 8.35 -16.74
CA SER A 20 86.24 7.53 -17.93
C SER A 20 87.47 6.66 -18.24
N SER A 21 87.37 5.36 -17.97
CA SER A 21 88.19 4.33 -18.63
C SER A 21 87.54 2.96 -18.50
N ASP A 22 86.34 2.80 -19.06
CA ASP A 22 85.89 1.58 -19.75
C ASP A 22 84.56 1.83 -20.48
N GLU A 23 84.57 2.78 -21.44
CA GLU A 23 83.45 2.99 -22.36
C GLU A 23 83.33 1.84 -23.39
N ARG A 24 83.17 0.58 -22.98
CA ARG A 24 82.77 -0.52 -23.90
C ARG A 24 81.93 -1.64 -23.27
N ILE A 25 81.36 -1.49 -22.08
CA ILE A 25 80.43 -2.53 -21.57
C ILE A 25 79.12 -2.54 -22.38
N ILE A 26 78.70 -1.37 -22.87
CA ILE A 26 77.51 -1.20 -23.70
C ILE A 26 77.93 -1.08 -25.17
N SER A 27 78.45 -2.18 -25.74
CA SER A 27 78.60 -2.26 -27.20
C SER A 27 77.20 -2.21 -27.85
N PRO A 28 77.05 -1.69 -29.08
CA PRO A 28 75.76 -1.72 -29.79
C PRO A 28 75.17 -3.12 -29.85
N GLY A 29 76.02 -4.16 -29.94
CA GLY A 29 75.62 -5.56 -29.88
C GLY A 29 75.13 -6.04 -28.51
N PHE A 30 75.61 -5.45 -27.40
CA PHE A 30 75.11 -5.75 -26.05
C PHE A 30 73.70 -5.19 -25.83
N VAL A 31 73.43 -3.94 -26.24
CA VAL A 31 72.08 -3.35 -26.18
C VAL A 31 71.10 -4.10 -27.05
N LEU A 32 71.51 -4.51 -28.25
CA LEU A 32 70.66 -5.28 -29.16
C LEU A 32 70.31 -6.66 -28.59
N ARG A 33 71.26 -7.30 -27.88
CA ARG A 33 71.04 -8.59 -27.21
C ARG A 33 70.16 -8.45 -25.97
N VAL A 34 70.41 -7.47 -25.09
CA VAL A 34 69.59 -7.25 -23.89
C VAL A 34 68.19 -6.79 -24.25
N GLY A 35 68.06 -5.89 -25.23
CA GLY A 35 66.78 -5.47 -25.78
C GLY A 35 66.04 -6.62 -26.47
N GLY A 36 66.75 -7.46 -27.23
CA GLY A 36 66.19 -8.66 -27.85
C GLY A 36 65.70 -9.69 -26.83
N VAL A 37 66.44 -9.91 -25.73
CA VAL A 37 66.03 -10.79 -24.63
C VAL A 37 64.83 -10.21 -23.87
N GLY A 38 64.82 -8.91 -23.60
CA GLY A 38 63.68 -8.24 -22.98
C GLY A 38 62.42 -8.32 -23.85
N PHE A 39 62.55 -8.13 -25.16
CA PHE A 39 61.46 -8.28 -26.12
C PHE A 39 60.98 -9.74 -26.20
N ALA A 40 61.89 -10.70 -26.24
CA ALA A 40 61.55 -12.12 -26.22
C ALA A 40 60.82 -12.50 -24.91
N LEU A 41 61.26 -12.01 -23.76
CA LEU A 41 60.59 -12.23 -22.48
C LEU A 41 59.21 -11.57 -22.42
N PHE A 42 59.05 -10.37 -22.97
CA PHE A 42 57.75 -9.70 -23.05
C PHE A 42 56.77 -10.47 -23.94
N PHE A 43 57.23 -10.94 -25.10
CA PHE A 43 56.41 -11.79 -25.98
C PHE A 43 56.11 -13.15 -25.34
N LEU A 44 57.07 -13.73 -24.61
CA LEU A 44 56.88 -14.99 -23.90
C LEU A 44 55.87 -14.83 -22.76
N THR A 45 55.97 -13.78 -21.95
CA THR A 45 55.00 -13.53 -20.86
C THR A 45 53.64 -13.18 -21.41
N TYR A 46 53.56 -12.38 -22.48
CA TYR A 46 52.31 -12.10 -23.18
C TYR A 46 51.69 -13.40 -23.75
N PHE A 47 52.50 -14.25 -24.38
CA PHE A 47 52.04 -15.52 -24.93
C PHE A 47 51.60 -16.50 -23.84
N LEU A 48 52.38 -16.67 -22.78
CA LEU A 48 52.01 -17.50 -21.63
C LEU A 48 50.77 -16.95 -20.93
N PHE A 49 50.64 -15.63 -20.77
CA PHE A 49 49.46 -14.99 -20.20
C PHE A 49 48.23 -15.16 -21.09
N SER A 50 48.38 -14.97 -22.41
CA SER A 50 47.31 -15.21 -23.38
C SER A 50 46.86 -16.67 -23.37
N TRP A 51 47.82 -17.60 -23.39
CA TRP A 51 47.56 -19.04 -23.39
C TRP A 51 46.92 -19.53 -22.08
N THR A 52 47.37 -19.01 -20.93
CA THR A 52 46.79 -19.31 -19.61
C THR A 52 45.40 -18.70 -19.44
N MET A 53 45.19 -17.45 -19.86
CA MET A 53 43.86 -16.83 -19.85
C MET A 53 42.88 -17.56 -20.77
N GLU A 54 43.32 -17.95 -21.95
CA GLU A 54 42.51 -18.72 -22.88
C GLU A 54 42.13 -20.08 -22.30
N THR A 55 43.06 -20.78 -21.66
CA THR A 55 42.80 -22.09 -21.03
C THR A 55 41.90 -21.99 -19.80
N VAL A 56 42.07 -20.98 -18.94
CA VAL A 56 41.26 -20.83 -17.71
C VAL A 56 39.84 -20.35 -18.00
N ILE A 57 39.64 -19.52 -19.03
CA ILE A 57 38.32 -18.94 -19.35
C ILE A 57 37.50 -19.86 -20.28
N HIS A 58 38.13 -20.62 -21.18
CA HIS A 58 37.43 -21.44 -22.17
C HIS A 58 37.17 -22.90 -21.77
N ASN A 59 37.69 -23.39 -20.64
CA ASN A 59 37.50 -24.79 -20.20
C ASN A 59 36.22 -25.07 -19.40
N ARG A 60 35.24 -24.16 -19.36
CA ARG A 60 33.98 -24.44 -18.64
C ARG A 60 33.13 -25.43 -19.42
N LYS A 61 32.58 -26.42 -18.72
CA LYS A 61 31.68 -27.42 -19.31
C LYS A 61 30.47 -26.73 -19.91
N GLU A 62 29.97 -27.31 -21.00
CA GLU A 62 28.71 -26.92 -21.60
C GLU A 62 27.56 -27.68 -20.94
N VAL A 63 26.48 -26.99 -20.67
CA VAL A 63 25.26 -27.48 -20.03
C VAL A 63 24.05 -26.99 -20.82
N LEU A 64 22.97 -27.76 -20.76
CA LEU A 64 21.69 -27.37 -21.35
C LEU A 64 20.95 -26.44 -20.40
N VAL A 65 20.37 -25.38 -20.94
CA VAL A 65 19.49 -24.51 -20.17
C VAL A 65 18.16 -25.24 -19.90
N PRO A 66 17.77 -25.48 -18.65
CA PRO A 66 16.50 -26.13 -18.34
C PRO A 66 15.32 -25.21 -18.68
N ASP A 67 14.15 -25.82 -18.91
CA ASP A 67 12.91 -25.07 -19.03
C ASP A 67 12.40 -24.68 -17.62
N ILE A 68 12.40 -23.38 -17.37
CA ILE A 68 11.86 -22.78 -16.14
C ILE A 68 10.59 -21.97 -16.42
N SER A 69 10.07 -21.98 -17.64
CA SER A 69 8.81 -21.33 -18.00
C SER A 69 7.66 -21.92 -17.18
N GLY A 70 6.79 -21.07 -16.65
CA GLY A 70 5.67 -21.53 -15.82
C GLY A 70 6.06 -21.98 -14.40
N LYS A 71 7.34 -21.92 -14.03
CA LYS A 71 7.82 -22.28 -12.68
C LYS A 71 7.82 -21.06 -11.74
N SER A 72 7.73 -21.33 -10.44
CA SER A 72 7.91 -20.30 -9.41
C SER A 72 9.37 -19.86 -9.31
N SER A 73 9.63 -18.67 -8.75
CA SER A 73 11.00 -18.18 -8.55
C SER A 73 11.92 -19.16 -7.84
N VAL A 74 11.41 -19.87 -6.83
CA VAL A 74 12.17 -20.86 -6.04
C VAL A 74 12.49 -22.10 -6.89
N THR A 75 11.50 -22.64 -7.60
CA THR A 75 11.66 -23.86 -8.41
C THR A 75 12.49 -23.60 -9.67
N ALA A 76 12.39 -22.40 -10.25
CA ALA A 76 13.24 -21.94 -11.34
C ALA A 76 14.71 -21.81 -10.91
N LEU A 77 14.96 -21.17 -9.75
CA LEU A 77 16.31 -21.02 -9.21
C LEU A 77 16.94 -22.38 -8.93
N GLN A 78 16.18 -23.31 -8.35
CA GLN A 78 16.66 -24.66 -8.08
C GLN A 78 17.07 -25.38 -9.38
N ALA A 79 16.19 -25.39 -10.39
CA ALA A 79 16.47 -26.05 -11.68
C ALA A 79 17.72 -25.48 -12.39
N LEU A 80 17.91 -24.16 -12.32
CA LEU A 80 19.12 -23.50 -12.84
C LEU A 80 20.37 -23.88 -12.04
N SER A 81 20.26 -23.92 -10.71
CA SER A 81 21.38 -24.24 -9.82
C SER A 81 21.88 -25.67 -9.99
N GLU A 82 20.98 -26.62 -10.27
CA GLU A 82 21.32 -28.02 -10.59
C GLU A 82 22.21 -28.14 -11.84
N ASN A 83 22.16 -27.16 -12.74
CA ASN A 83 22.98 -27.09 -13.96
C ASN A 83 24.13 -26.05 -13.83
N ASN A 84 24.46 -25.61 -12.61
CA ASN A 84 25.47 -24.57 -12.35
C ASN A 84 25.21 -23.25 -13.11
N LEU A 85 23.94 -22.92 -13.37
CA LEU A 85 23.51 -21.68 -14.00
C LEU A 85 23.06 -20.67 -12.94
N ALA A 86 23.32 -19.39 -13.21
CA ALA A 86 22.89 -18.31 -12.33
C ALA A 86 21.58 -17.68 -12.85
N MET A 87 20.69 -17.29 -11.95
CA MET A 87 19.47 -16.57 -12.31
C MET A 87 19.65 -15.07 -12.09
N LYS A 88 19.19 -14.24 -13.03
CA LYS A 88 19.08 -12.79 -12.87
C LYS A 88 17.69 -12.32 -13.28
N ILE A 89 17.05 -11.55 -12.41
CA ILE A 89 15.75 -10.93 -12.72
C ILE A 89 16.01 -9.78 -13.69
N GLU A 90 15.44 -9.86 -14.89
CA GLU A 90 15.50 -8.83 -15.92
C GLU A 90 14.34 -7.84 -15.79
N GLY A 91 13.17 -8.32 -15.38
CA GLY A 91 12.00 -7.48 -15.19
C GLY A 91 10.76 -8.24 -14.76
N TYR A 92 9.64 -7.54 -14.80
CA TYR A 92 8.31 -8.06 -14.51
C TYR A 92 7.34 -7.59 -15.59
N ASP A 93 6.46 -8.46 -16.05
CA ASP A 93 5.42 -8.15 -17.04
C ASP A 93 4.04 -8.60 -16.53
N PHE A 94 2.98 -7.96 -17.02
CA PHE A 94 1.60 -8.35 -16.71
C PHE A 94 1.14 -9.47 -17.65
N ASN A 95 0.53 -10.51 -17.09
CA ASN A 95 -0.11 -11.57 -17.83
C ASN A 95 -1.26 -12.16 -17.00
N GLU A 96 -2.49 -12.00 -17.47
CA GLU A 96 -3.69 -12.45 -16.77
C GLU A 96 -3.78 -13.98 -16.65
N ALA A 97 -3.24 -14.72 -17.62
CA ALA A 97 -3.27 -16.18 -17.63
C ALA A 97 -2.21 -16.82 -16.72
N VAL A 98 -1.21 -16.03 -16.26
CA VAL A 98 -0.06 -16.54 -15.53
C VAL A 98 0.00 -15.93 -14.13
N PRO A 99 -0.06 -16.74 -13.05
CA PRO A 99 -0.03 -16.24 -11.68
C PRO A 99 1.21 -15.41 -11.35
N ILE A 100 1.07 -14.49 -10.40
CA ILE A 100 2.16 -13.65 -9.91
C ILE A 100 3.35 -14.49 -9.41
N GLY A 101 4.57 -14.06 -9.74
CA GLY A 101 5.80 -14.73 -9.32
C GLY A 101 6.18 -15.97 -10.14
N THR A 102 5.46 -16.22 -11.25
CA THR A 102 5.74 -17.28 -12.21
C THR A 102 6.61 -16.78 -13.36
N VAL A 103 7.58 -17.56 -13.82
CA VAL A 103 8.45 -17.17 -14.95
C VAL A 103 7.62 -17.12 -16.24
N LEU A 104 7.58 -15.95 -16.87
CA LEU A 104 6.96 -15.72 -18.19
C LEU A 104 7.92 -16.05 -19.33
N ARG A 105 9.17 -15.60 -19.18
CA ARG A 105 10.19 -15.73 -20.22
C ARG A 105 11.56 -15.88 -19.59
N GLN A 106 12.38 -16.70 -20.21
CA GLN A 106 13.79 -16.86 -19.89
C GLN A 106 14.65 -16.53 -21.10
N VAL A 107 15.87 -16.07 -20.88
CA VAL A 107 16.90 -15.92 -21.91
C VAL A 107 18.25 -16.33 -21.31
N PRO A 108 18.98 -17.30 -21.88
CA PRO A 108 18.69 -18.03 -23.13
C PRO A 108 17.49 -18.99 -23.05
N ASP A 109 16.96 -19.37 -24.22
CA ASP A 109 15.79 -20.26 -24.33
C ASP A 109 16.10 -21.66 -23.79
N ALA A 110 15.04 -22.37 -23.38
CA ALA A 110 15.15 -23.74 -22.91
C ALA A 110 15.77 -24.67 -23.97
N GLY A 111 16.62 -25.59 -23.53
CA GLY A 111 17.35 -26.51 -24.41
C GLY A 111 18.55 -25.90 -25.13
N SER A 112 18.83 -24.60 -24.98
CA SER A 112 20.05 -24.00 -25.52
C SER A 112 21.29 -24.49 -24.77
N THR A 113 22.40 -24.67 -25.50
CA THR A 113 23.69 -25.05 -24.91
C THR A 113 24.45 -23.80 -24.49
N VAL A 114 24.82 -23.72 -23.22
CA VAL A 114 25.58 -22.61 -22.64
C VAL A 114 26.72 -23.14 -21.77
N ARG A 115 27.69 -22.30 -21.46
CA ARG A 115 28.75 -22.65 -20.51
C ARG A 115 28.25 -22.52 -19.07
N GLU A 116 28.73 -23.38 -18.17
CA GLU A 116 28.47 -23.27 -16.73
C GLU A 116 28.80 -21.87 -16.20
N GLY A 117 27.99 -21.38 -15.26
CA GLY A 117 28.06 -20.03 -14.71
C GLY A 117 27.42 -18.97 -15.61
N LYS A 118 26.83 -19.34 -16.76
CA LYS A 118 26.03 -18.41 -17.56
C LYS A 118 24.84 -17.90 -16.74
N ILE A 119 24.58 -16.60 -16.88
CA ILE A 119 23.42 -15.95 -16.28
C ILE A 119 22.21 -16.12 -17.21
N VAL A 120 21.17 -16.78 -16.71
CA VAL A 120 19.84 -16.84 -17.30
C VAL A 120 19.02 -15.67 -16.78
N ARG A 121 18.61 -14.80 -17.70
CA ARG A 121 17.74 -13.65 -17.43
C ARG A 121 16.29 -14.10 -17.44
N VAL A 122 15.52 -13.70 -16.44
CA VAL A 122 14.12 -14.10 -16.28
C VAL A 122 13.20 -12.90 -16.13
N VAL A 123 12.03 -12.99 -16.75
CA VAL A 123 10.92 -12.06 -16.55
C VAL A 123 9.81 -12.79 -15.81
N PHE A 124 9.33 -12.22 -14.70
CA PHE A 124 8.26 -12.81 -13.90
C PHE A 124 6.91 -12.16 -14.20
N SER A 125 5.84 -12.93 -14.08
CA SER A 125 4.47 -12.40 -14.15
C SER A 125 4.13 -11.58 -12.91
N GLN A 126 3.47 -10.44 -13.11
CA GLN A 126 2.75 -9.70 -12.07
C GLN A 126 1.28 -10.09 -11.97
N GLY A 127 0.82 -11.09 -12.75
CA GLY A 127 -0.59 -11.40 -12.92
C GLY A 127 -1.29 -10.43 -13.87
N GLY A 128 -2.62 -10.42 -13.86
CA GLY A 128 -3.41 -9.45 -14.63
C GLY A 128 -3.23 -8.02 -14.11
N GLU A 129 -3.48 -7.03 -14.97
CA GLU A 129 -3.49 -5.64 -14.52
C GLU A 129 -4.65 -5.39 -13.55
N SER A 130 -4.33 -4.82 -12.38
CA SER A 130 -5.32 -4.47 -11.37
C SER A 130 -5.55 -2.97 -11.27
N VAL A 131 -6.76 -2.61 -10.86
CA VAL A 131 -7.22 -1.25 -10.60
C VAL A 131 -7.97 -1.22 -9.27
N PHE A 132 -8.04 -0.04 -8.64
CA PHE A 132 -8.81 0.14 -7.42
C PHE A 132 -10.25 0.53 -7.72
N THR A 133 -11.17 -0.10 -7.01
CA THR A 133 -12.61 0.20 -7.11
C THR A 133 -12.87 1.60 -6.55
N PRO A 134 -13.47 2.54 -7.31
CA PRO A 134 -13.79 3.87 -6.79
C PRO A 134 -14.92 3.82 -5.76
N ASN A 135 -15.06 4.88 -4.96
CA ASN A 135 -16.25 5.08 -4.13
C ASN A 135 -17.37 5.72 -4.97
N LEU A 136 -18.46 5.00 -5.15
CA LEU A 136 -19.64 5.39 -5.92
C LEU A 136 -20.80 5.83 -5.01
N ILE A 137 -20.73 5.52 -3.71
CA ILE A 137 -21.81 5.75 -2.76
C ILE A 137 -22.11 7.26 -2.68
N GLY A 138 -23.39 7.61 -2.76
CA GLY A 138 -23.86 8.99 -2.75
C GLY A 138 -23.77 9.72 -4.10
N LEU A 139 -23.20 9.09 -5.14
CA LEU A 139 -23.18 9.67 -6.49
C LEU A 139 -24.49 9.34 -7.24
N PRO A 140 -24.94 10.23 -8.14
CA PRO A 140 -25.94 9.87 -9.14
C PRO A 140 -25.43 8.72 -10.03
N LEU A 141 -26.30 7.79 -10.41
CA LEU A 141 -25.96 6.62 -11.23
C LEU A 141 -25.14 6.98 -12.48
N ARG A 142 -25.49 8.09 -13.14
CA ARG A 142 -24.77 8.57 -14.33
C ARG A 142 -23.32 8.96 -14.03
N ASN A 143 -23.07 9.60 -12.89
CA ASN A 143 -21.72 9.99 -12.48
C ASN A 143 -20.91 8.76 -12.05
N ALA A 144 -21.56 7.80 -11.38
CA ALA A 144 -20.94 6.53 -11.02
C ALA A 144 -20.49 5.74 -12.27
N GLU A 145 -21.32 5.66 -13.30
CA GLU A 145 -20.99 5.02 -14.59
C GLU A 145 -19.76 5.65 -15.25
N LEU A 146 -19.68 6.99 -15.27
CA LEU A 146 -18.53 7.71 -15.84
C LEU A 146 -17.24 7.44 -15.05
N LEU A 147 -17.33 7.45 -13.71
CA LEU A 147 -16.19 7.19 -12.84
C LEU A 147 -15.66 5.76 -12.98
N LEU A 148 -16.55 4.78 -13.14
CA LEU A 148 -16.17 3.39 -13.43
C LEU A 148 -15.41 3.28 -14.75
N ARG A 149 -15.93 3.88 -15.84
CA ARG A 149 -15.26 3.87 -17.14
C ARG A 149 -13.87 4.50 -17.09
N GLN A 150 -13.72 5.62 -16.39
CA GLN A 150 -12.42 6.27 -16.19
C GLN A 150 -11.41 5.37 -15.47
N ARG A 151 -11.89 4.48 -14.60
CA ARG A 151 -11.08 3.49 -13.86
C ARG A 151 -10.96 2.14 -14.57
N GLN A 152 -11.39 2.04 -15.83
CA GLN A 152 -11.35 0.80 -16.61
C GLN A 152 -12.16 -0.32 -15.94
N LEU A 153 -13.26 0.06 -15.30
CA LEU A 153 -14.26 -0.82 -14.70
C LEU A 153 -15.59 -0.68 -15.43
N VAL A 154 -16.45 -1.70 -15.27
CA VAL A 154 -17.73 -1.78 -15.97
C VAL A 154 -18.87 -1.70 -14.96
N LEU A 155 -19.95 -0.99 -15.30
CA LEU A 155 -21.17 -1.03 -14.50
C LEU A 155 -21.83 -2.41 -14.66
N GLY A 156 -22.03 -3.10 -13.54
CA GLY A 156 -22.68 -4.41 -13.48
C GLY A 156 -24.19 -4.28 -13.30
N GLU A 157 -24.75 -5.19 -12.49
CA GLU A 157 -26.17 -5.17 -12.14
C GLU A 157 -26.52 -3.90 -11.34
N VAL A 158 -27.65 -3.28 -11.73
CA VAL A 158 -28.23 -2.14 -11.03
C VAL A 158 -29.52 -2.61 -10.37
N SER A 159 -29.50 -2.70 -9.04
CA SER A 159 -30.70 -3.00 -8.25
C SER A 159 -31.29 -1.71 -7.68
N GLU A 160 -32.60 -1.71 -7.43
CA GLU A 160 -33.27 -0.58 -6.81
C GLU A 160 -33.63 -0.90 -5.36
N SER A 161 -33.42 0.05 -4.45
CA SER A 161 -33.91 -0.01 -3.08
C SER A 161 -34.43 1.35 -2.63
N TYR A 162 -35.42 1.36 -1.74
CA TYR A 162 -35.96 2.62 -1.22
C TYR A 162 -35.03 3.22 -0.17
N SER A 163 -35.06 4.54 -0.05
CA SER A 163 -34.33 5.24 1.02
C SER A 163 -35.13 6.42 1.55
N LEU A 164 -35.09 6.61 2.88
CA LEU A 164 -35.70 7.77 3.53
C LEU A 164 -34.89 9.05 3.36
N LYS A 165 -33.62 8.95 2.96
CA LYS A 165 -32.68 10.08 2.89
C LYS A 165 -32.16 10.36 1.48
N ALA A 166 -31.92 9.34 0.68
CA ALA A 166 -31.28 9.49 -0.62
C ALA A 166 -32.30 9.79 -1.73
N GLU A 167 -31.98 10.77 -2.57
CA GLU A 167 -32.78 11.10 -3.76
C GLU A 167 -32.79 9.95 -4.77
N LYS A 168 -33.88 9.85 -5.55
CA LYS A 168 -34.03 8.83 -6.57
C LYS A 168 -32.87 8.87 -7.57
N GLY A 169 -32.26 7.71 -7.85
CA GLY A 169 -31.12 7.55 -8.74
C GLY A 169 -29.74 7.72 -8.08
N THR A 170 -29.70 7.96 -6.77
CA THR A 170 -28.45 8.01 -5.99
C THR A 170 -27.98 6.60 -5.64
N VAL A 171 -26.69 6.30 -5.81
CA VAL A 171 -26.10 5.02 -5.41
C VAL A 171 -26.09 4.90 -3.88
N LEU A 172 -26.74 3.85 -3.38
CA LEU A 172 -26.85 3.51 -1.96
C LEU A 172 -25.75 2.54 -1.51
N SER A 173 -25.41 1.59 -2.38
CA SER A 173 -24.34 0.62 -2.12
C SER A 173 -23.68 0.19 -3.42
N GLN A 174 -22.49 -0.40 -3.29
CA GLN A 174 -21.75 -0.98 -4.39
C GLN A 174 -21.12 -2.30 -3.97
N ASP A 175 -20.91 -3.18 -4.94
CA ASP A 175 -20.10 -4.37 -4.82
C ASP A 175 -19.30 -4.58 -6.13
N PRO A 176 -17.96 -4.67 -6.10
CA PRO A 176 -17.08 -4.70 -4.93
C PRO A 176 -17.01 -3.40 -4.12
N LYS A 177 -16.62 -3.52 -2.85
CA LYS A 177 -16.45 -2.39 -1.93
C LYS A 177 -15.43 -1.36 -2.45
N PRO A 178 -15.57 -0.07 -2.08
CA PRO A 178 -14.59 0.95 -2.44
C PRO A 178 -13.17 0.57 -2.02
N GLU A 179 -12.19 1.05 -2.79
CA GLU A 179 -10.74 0.86 -2.58
C GLU A 179 -10.25 -0.60 -2.64
N LEU A 180 -11.11 -1.54 -3.05
CA LEU A 180 -10.68 -2.92 -3.31
C LEU A 180 -9.89 -2.99 -4.61
N SER A 181 -8.75 -3.69 -4.59
CA SER A 181 -7.97 -4.03 -5.78
C SER A 181 -8.65 -5.14 -6.56
N VAL A 182 -9.00 -4.87 -7.82
CA VAL A 182 -9.73 -5.78 -8.72
C VAL A 182 -9.08 -5.77 -10.10
N SER A 183 -9.34 -6.79 -10.91
CA SER A 183 -8.84 -6.80 -12.31
C SER A 183 -9.53 -5.71 -13.15
N LYS A 184 -8.87 -5.25 -14.21
CA LYS A 184 -9.53 -4.42 -15.23
C LYS A 184 -10.79 -5.10 -15.76
N ASN A 185 -11.75 -4.28 -16.19
CA ASN A 185 -13.05 -4.69 -16.69
C ASN A 185 -13.94 -5.46 -15.69
N THR A 186 -13.57 -5.49 -14.41
CA THR A 186 -14.44 -6.03 -13.35
C THR A 186 -15.76 -5.28 -13.34
N MET A 187 -16.86 -6.03 -13.23
CA MET A 187 -18.20 -5.48 -13.11
C MET A 187 -18.45 -5.02 -11.67
N VAL A 188 -18.87 -3.77 -11.51
CA VAL A 188 -19.26 -3.20 -10.21
C VAL A 188 -20.78 -3.08 -10.19
N GLN A 189 -21.41 -3.90 -9.36
CA GLN A 189 -22.84 -3.87 -9.08
C GLN A 189 -23.15 -2.71 -8.15
N VAL A 190 -24.32 -2.09 -8.33
CA VAL A 190 -24.77 -0.98 -7.48
C VAL A 190 -26.23 -1.15 -7.10
N ALA A 191 -26.58 -0.74 -5.88
CA ALA A 191 -27.97 -0.49 -5.52
C ALA A 191 -28.22 1.02 -5.60
N VAL A 192 -29.30 1.43 -6.25
CA VAL A 192 -29.69 2.83 -6.40
C VAL A 192 -31.00 3.11 -5.68
N SER A 193 -31.13 4.33 -5.16
CA SER A 193 -32.34 4.78 -4.49
C SER A 193 -33.50 4.86 -5.48
N ALA A 194 -34.59 4.16 -5.20
CA ALA A 194 -35.88 4.34 -5.86
C ALA A 194 -36.64 5.59 -5.33
N GLY A 195 -36.08 6.28 -4.34
CA GLY A 195 -36.71 7.38 -3.61
C GLY A 195 -37.44 6.90 -2.35
N LEU A 196 -38.40 7.71 -1.89
CA LEU A 196 -39.22 7.37 -0.73
C LEU A 196 -40.09 6.12 -1.00
N PRO A 197 -40.32 5.28 0.01
CA PRO A 197 -41.12 4.07 -0.15
C PRO A 197 -42.59 4.40 -0.44
N PRO A 198 -43.30 3.58 -1.24
CA PRO A 198 -44.74 3.66 -1.41
C PRO A 198 -45.52 3.58 -0.08
N ALA A 199 -46.74 4.10 -0.08
CA ALA A 199 -47.63 4.00 1.06
C ALA A 199 -47.86 2.53 1.46
N GLY A 200 -47.71 2.22 2.75
CA GLY A 200 -47.86 0.88 3.31
C GLY A 200 -46.54 0.12 3.52
N ILE A 201 -45.42 0.61 2.97
CA ILE A 201 -44.08 0.08 3.29
C ILE A 201 -43.49 0.94 4.41
N VAL A 202 -43.29 0.33 5.58
CA VAL A 202 -42.59 0.96 6.70
C VAL A 202 -41.12 0.58 6.60
N MET A 203 -40.24 1.59 6.59
CA MET A 203 -38.80 1.39 6.61
C MET A 203 -38.23 1.83 7.94
N MET A 204 -37.14 1.17 8.36
CA MET A 204 -36.41 1.44 9.57
C MET A 204 -35.70 2.80 9.47
N PRO A 205 -36.07 3.81 10.28
CA PRO A 205 -35.37 5.10 10.32
C PRO A 205 -33.98 4.96 10.93
N ASP A 206 -33.12 5.95 10.69
CA ASP A 206 -31.85 6.07 11.42
C ASP A 206 -32.10 6.79 12.76
N PHE A 207 -32.15 6.01 13.82
CA PHE A 207 -32.27 6.45 15.20
C PHE A 207 -30.93 6.59 15.91
N ARG A 208 -29.81 6.18 15.29
CA ARG A 208 -28.50 6.33 15.92
C ARG A 208 -28.25 7.79 16.26
N GLN A 209 -27.68 8.02 17.43
CA GLN A 209 -27.40 9.34 18.00
C GLN A 209 -28.66 10.16 18.35
N LYS A 210 -29.87 9.62 18.20
CA LYS A 210 -31.13 10.23 18.66
C LYS A 210 -31.53 9.71 20.05
N LYS A 211 -32.59 10.30 20.62
CA LYS A 211 -33.16 9.85 21.89
C LYS A 211 -34.01 8.60 21.68
N ASN A 212 -34.00 7.70 22.66
CA ASN A 212 -34.81 6.48 22.66
C ASN A 212 -36.32 6.78 22.63
N GLU A 213 -36.73 7.92 23.17
CA GLU A 213 -38.11 8.44 23.11
C GLU A 213 -38.60 8.61 21.66
N ASP A 214 -37.76 9.14 20.76
CA ASP A 214 -38.11 9.33 19.34
C ASP A 214 -38.42 7.98 18.67
N ALA A 215 -37.61 6.96 18.97
CA ALA A 215 -37.79 5.62 18.44
C ALA A 215 -39.03 4.94 19.02
N GLN A 216 -39.30 5.13 20.32
CA GLN A 216 -40.51 4.62 20.98
C GLN A 216 -41.78 5.22 20.39
N GLN A 217 -41.78 6.53 20.13
CA GLN A 217 -42.93 7.21 19.53
C GLN A 217 -43.18 6.70 18.11
N TRP A 218 -42.12 6.59 17.29
CA TRP A 218 -42.24 6.03 15.94
C TRP A 218 -42.73 4.57 15.97
N ALA A 219 -42.23 3.75 16.90
CA ALA A 219 -42.65 2.36 17.03
C ALA A 219 -44.12 2.26 17.44
N ALA A 220 -44.59 3.08 18.38
CA ALA A 220 -45.99 3.12 18.79
C ALA A 220 -46.93 3.53 17.64
N GLN A 221 -46.51 4.50 16.81
CA GLN A 221 -47.28 4.93 15.64
C GLN A 221 -47.39 3.85 14.56
N ASN A 222 -46.36 3.01 14.42
CA ASN A 222 -46.28 1.97 13.40
C ASN A 222 -46.63 0.56 13.92
N GLY A 223 -47.08 0.45 15.19
CA GLY A 223 -47.43 -0.84 15.80
C GLY A 223 -46.25 -1.80 15.98
N MET A 224 -45.03 -1.27 16.10
CA MET A 224 -43.78 -2.04 16.20
C MET A 224 -43.39 -2.30 17.66
N SER A 225 -42.78 -3.46 17.91
CA SER A 225 -42.22 -3.79 19.23
C SER A 225 -40.71 -3.54 19.27
N LEU A 226 -40.25 -2.74 20.23
CA LEU A 226 -38.84 -2.45 20.45
C LEU A 226 -38.28 -3.28 21.61
N SER A 227 -37.10 -3.85 21.41
CA SER A 227 -36.27 -4.47 22.44
C SER A 227 -35.11 -3.53 22.76
N ILE A 228 -35.04 -3.00 23.98
CA ILE A 228 -33.97 -2.08 24.38
C ILE A 228 -32.88 -2.87 25.10
N SER A 229 -31.66 -2.78 24.61
CA SER A 229 -30.45 -3.25 25.28
C SER A 229 -29.69 -2.04 25.81
N GLU A 230 -29.16 -2.13 27.02
CA GLU A 230 -28.41 -1.04 27.63
C GLU A 230 -26.90 -1.26 27.53
N ASP A 231 -26.17 -0.19 27.22
CA ASP A 231 -24.70 -0.16 27.27
C ASP A 231 -24.25 0.88 28.29
N ALA A 232 -23.73 0.40 29.42
CA ALA A 232 -23.21 1.22 30.51
C ALA A 232 -21.77 1.72 30.24
N ALA A 233 -21.04 1.11 29.30
CA ALA A 233 -19.70 1.54 28.89
C ALA A 233 -19.76 2.72 27.90
N SER A 234 -20.93 2.98 27.33
CA SER A 234 -21.17 4.08 26.41
C SER A 234 -20.87 5.45 27.01
N LEU A 235 -20.29 6.31 26.19
CA LEU A 235 -19.95 7.69 26.55
C LEU A 235 -21.02 8.69 26.13
N PHE A 236 -22.04 8.24 25.40
CA PHE A 236 -23.19 9.06 25.05
C PHE A 236 -24.08 9.36 26.28
N PRO A 237 -24.83 10.47 26.30
CA PRO A 237 -25.78 10.74 27.37
C PRO A 237 -26.80 9.62 27.54
N GLY A 238 -27.29 9.43 28.77
CA GLY A 238 -28.36 8.48 29.07
C GLY A 238 -29.55 8.63 28.12
N GLY A 239 -30.06 7.51 27.62
CA GLY A 239 -31.18 7.49 26.66
C GLY A 239 -30.79 7.72 25.20
N THR A 240 -29.51 7.89 24.88
CA THR A 240 -29.06 8.04 23.48
C THR A 240 -28.90 6.67 22.82
N ILE A 241 -29.48 6.49 21.64
CA ILE A 241 -29.33 5.26 20.85
C ILE A 241 -27.94 5.23 20.21
N ILE A 242 -27.19 4.20 20.51
CA ILE A 242 -25.81 3.96 20.03
C ILE A 242 -25.88 3.16 18.74
N ASP A 243 -26.70 2.11 18.75
CA ASP A 243 -26.82 1.17 17.65
C ASP A 243 -28.26 0.69 17.51
N GLN A 244 -28.60 0.22 16.31
CA GLN A 244 -29.91 -0.29 15.97
C GLN A 244 -29.81 -1.52 15.07
N SER A 245 -30.75 -2.43 15.26
CA SER A 245 -30.97 -3.55 14.37
C SER A 245 -32.48 -3.73 14.17
N PRO A 246 -33.01 -3.76 12.95
CA PRO A 246 -32.30 -3.69 11.66
C PRO A 246 -31.60 -2.35 11.38
N VAL A 247 -30.71 -2.36 10.38
CA VAL A 247 -30.03 -1.14 9.90
C VAL A 247 -31.03 -0.19 9.22
N PRO A 248 -30.71 1.11 9.12
CA PRO A 248 -31.59 2.07 8.44
C PRO A 248 -31.95 1.66 7.01
N ASP A 249 -33.10 2.14 6.52
CA ASP A 249 -33.68 1.84 5.20
C ASP A 249 -34.06 0.35 4.97
N THR A 250 -33.97 -0.50 6.00
CA THR A 250 -34.51 -1.86 5.95
C THR A 250 -36.04 -1.84 6.03
N VAL A 251 -36.72 -2.61 5.19
CA VAL A 251 -38.18 -2.81 5.29
C VAL A 251 -38.50 -3.57 6.56
N VAL A 252 -39.42 -3.03 7.36
CA VAL A 252 -39.87 -3.62 8.63
C VAL A 252 -41.38 -3.83 8.61
N SER A 253 -41.80 -4.94 9.20
CA SER A 253 -43.19 -5.34 9.41
C SER A 253 -43.52 -5.42 10.90
N ALA A 254 -44.79 -5.49 11.28
CA ALA A 254 -45.22 -5.52 12.69
C ALA A 254 -44.61 -6.67 13.52
N GLU A 255 -44.17 -7.75 12.87
CA GLU A 255 -43.50 -8.91 13.48
C GLU A 255 -41.97 -8.77 13.55
N SER A 256 -41.40 -7.72 12.93
CA SER A 256 -39.96 -7.48 12.91
C SER A 256 -39.44 -7.18 14.32
N ARG A 257 -38.41 -7.91 14.73
CA ARG A 257 -37.76 -7.67 16.02
C ARG A 257 -36.78 -6.52 15.89
N ILE A 258 -37.18 -5.35 16.40
CA ILE A 258 -36.33 -4.16 16.40
C ILE A 258 -35.59 -4.09 17.74
N THR A 259 -34.26 -4.15 17.69
CA THR A 259 -33.38 -4.01 18.86
C THR A 259 -32.66 -2.67 18.80
N LEU A 260 -32.70 -1.91 19.90
CA LEU A 260 -31.96 -0.66 20.06
C LEU A 260 -30.98 -0.79 21.21
N THR A 261 -29.72 -0.46 20.97
CA THR A 261 -28.71 -0.36 22.01
C THR A 261 -28.64 1.09 22.49
N VAL A 262 -28.94 1.33 23.76
CA VAL A 262 -29.08 2.66 24.36
C VAL A 262 -28.02 2.86 25.43
N SER A 263 -27.45 4.05 25.51
CA SER A 263 -26.54 4.42 26.61
C SER A 263 -27.29 4.46 27.94
N SER A 264 -26.81 3.72 28.93
CA SER A 264 -27.37 3.68 30.30
C SER A 264 -26.49 4.36 31.34
N ARG A 265 -25.62 5.29 30.91
CA ARG A 265 -24.72 6.02 31.80
C ARG A 265 -25.50 6.67 32.96
N LYS A 266 -25.30 6.13 34.16
CA LYS A 266 -25.96 6.54 35.40
C LYS A 266 -25.37 7.88 35.86
N GLY A 267 -26.03 8.98 35.51
CA GLY A 267 -25.59 10.35 35.86
C GLY A 267 -26.23 11.47 35.04
N SER A 268 -26.84 11.18 33.88
CA SER A 268 -27.49 12.20 33.06
C SER A 268 -29.02 12.11 33.21
N ALA A 269 -29.53 12.65 34.32
CA ALA A 269 -30.91 13.13 34.30
C ALA A 269 -31.00 14.22 33.22
N ALA A 270 -32.04 14.15 32.38
CA ALA A 270 -32.27 15.09 31.29
C ALA A 270 -32.19 16.54 31.80
N GLY A 271 -31.23 17.31 31.29
CA GLY A 271 -31.30 18.78 31.30
C GLY A 271 -30.24 19.60 32.05
N SER A 272 -29.17 19.04 32.66
CA SER A 272 -28.24 19.88 33.45
C SER A 272 -26.75 19.56 33.40
N GLU A 273 -26.25 18.81 32.41
CA GLU A 273 -24.81 18.76 32.14
C GLU A 273 -24.49 19.78 31.04
N LYS A 274 -23.48 20.65 31.24
CA LYS A 274 -22.98 21.50 30.16
C LYS A 274 -22.57 20.58 29.01
N GLU A 275 -23.19 20.72 27.85
CA GLU A 275 -22.85 19.97 26.65
C GLU A 275 -21.86 20.77 25.81
N PHE A 276 -20.75 20.15 25.43
CA PHE A 276 -19.85 20.68 24.44
C PHE A 276 -20.19 20.05 23.08
N ARG A 277 -20.56 20.90 22.11
CA ARG A 277 -20.82 20.44 20.75
C ARG A 277 -19.51 20.37 19.97
N VAL A 278 -19.11 19.16 19.61
CA VAL A 278 -18.04 18.91 18.65
C VAL A 278 -18.64 19.00 17.27
N HIS A 279 -18.32 20.08 16.56
CA HIS A 279 -18.53 20.19 15.13
C HIS A 279 -17.24 19.86 14.39
N TYR A 280 -17.29 18.84 13.53
CA TYR A 280 -16.20 18.45 12.67
C TYR A 280 -16.72 18.03 11.29
N GLU A 281 -16.20 18.65 10.23
CA GLU A 281 -16.50 18.27 8.85
C GLU A 281 -15.39 17.38 8.31
N VAL A 282 -15.76 16.18 7.87
CA VAL A 282 -14.82 15.26 7.23
C VAL A 282 -14.41 15.85 5.89
N SER A 283 -13.10 15.90 5.62
CA SER A 283 -12.58 16.42 4.35
C SER A 283 -13.30 15.81 3.13
N GLN A 284 -13.64 16.66 2.17
CA GLN A 284 -14.45 16.30 0.99
C GLN A 284 -13.71 15.44 -0.04
N SER A 285 -12.38 15.34 0.05
CA SER A 285 -11.55 14.55 -0.88
C SER A 285 -11.28 13.16 -0.32
N GLY A 286 -11.29 12.10 -1.14
CA GLY A 286 -10.89 10.74 -0.76
C GLY A 286 -12.03 9.79 -0.39
N ALA A 287 -11.73 8.65 0.26
CA ALA A 287 -12.70 7.65 0.69
C ALA A 287 -13.21 7.87 2.12
N GLN A 288 -14.05 6.94 2.60
CA GLN A 288 -14.53 6.93 3.98
C GLN A 288 -13.35 6.98 4.94
N ARG A 289 -13.47 7.84 5.94
CA ARG A 289 -12.43 8.01 6.95
C ARG A 289 -12.88 7.46 8.27
N HIS A 290 -11.98 6.76 8.94
CA HIS A 290 -12.20 6.30 10.29
C HIS A 290 -11.98 7.47 11.25
N ILE A 291 -13.08 8.03 11.76
CA ILE A 291 -13.03 9.16 12.66
C ILE A 291 -13.14 8.63 14.08
N ARG A 292 -12.18 9.02 14.91
CA ARG A 292 -12.15 8.70 16.33
C ARG A 292 -12.09 10.01 17.12
N VAL A 293 -13.06 10.27 17.97
CA VAL A 293 -13.11 11.45 18.84
C VAL A 293 -12.87 11.00 20.27
N VAL A 294 -11.92 11.61 20.96
CA VAL A 294 -11.51 11.27 22.33
C VAL A 294 -11.60 12.51 23.20
N ALA A 295 -12.32 12.45 24.31
CA ALA A 295 -12.33 13.46 25.36
C ALA A 295 -11.30 13.07 26.44
N LEU A 296 -10.39 13.97 26.75
CA LEU A 296 -9.38 13.81 27.79
C LEU A 296 -9.85 14.52 29.05
N GLY A 297 -9.84 13.83 30.19
CA GLY A 297 -10.20 14.41 31.48
C GLY A 297 -9.34 13.87 32.62
N LYS A 298 -9.52 14.43 33.82
CA LYS A 298 -8.76 14.04 35.02
C LYS A 298 -8.95 12.57 35.44
N SER A 299 -10.07 11.96 35.03
CA SER A 299 -10.38 10.55 35.26
C SER A 299 -9.84 9.61 34.17
N GLY A 300 -9.06 10.12 33.21
CA GLY A 300 -8.54 9.38 32.06
C GLY A 300 -9.18 9.77 30.72
N ASP A 301 -8.59 9.27 29.63
CA ASP A 301 -9.03 9.51 28.26
C ASP A 301 -10.26 8.64 27.91
N ARG A 302 -11.22 9.20 27.19
CA ARG A 302 -12.53 8.61 26.89
C ARG A 302 -12.89 8.74 25.42
N GLU A 303 -13.16 7.64 24.73
CA GLU A 303 -13.48 7.63 23.30
C GLU A 303 -14.97 7.92 23.01
N ILE A 304 -15.28 9.15 22.64
CA ILE A 304 -16.65 9.63 22.41
C ILE A 304 -17.28 9.06 21.14
N PHE A 305 -16.49 8.95 20.07
CA PHE A 305 -16.95 8.47 18.79
C PHE A 305 -15.87 7.65 18.14
N ASN A 306 -16.26 6.56 17.49
CA ASN A 306 -15.34 5.75 16.72
C ASN A 306 -16.10 5.07 15.57
N GLY A 307 -15.81 5.46 14.34
CA GLY A 307 -16.49 4.88 13.19
C GLY A 307 -16.11 5.50 11.85
N LEU A 308 -16.49 4.81 10.78
CA LEU A 308 -16.31 5.27 9.40
C LEU A 308 -17.31 6.39 9.07
N ARG A 309 -16.83 7.40 8.36
CA ARG A 309 -17.62 8.55 7.91
C ARG A 309 -17.33 8.89 6.47
N ASP A 310 -18.37 9.25 5.73
CA ASP A 310 -18.27 9.64 4.33
C ASP A 310 -17.56 11.00 4.17
N PRO A 311 -16.84 11.22 3.04
CA PRO A 311 -16.27 12.52 2.71
C PRO A 311 -17.34 13.62 2.71
N GLY A 312 -17.05 14.79 3.30
CA GLY A 312 -17.99 15.90 3.41
C GLY A 312 -19.09 15.72 4.46
N SER A 313 -19.14 14.57 5.16
CA SER A 313 -20.10 14.40 6.24
C SER A 313 -19.76 15.28 7.44
N LYS A 314 -20.80 15.81 8.08
CA LYS A 314 -20.69 16.61 9.31
C LYS A 314 -20.89 15.71 10.51
N ILE A 315 -19.99 15.86 11.48
CA ILE A 315 -20.03 15.21 12.77
C ILE A 315 -20.43 16.27 13.77
N ASP A 316 -21.68 16.16 14.24
CA ASP A 316 -22.25 17.00 15.28
C ASP A 316 -22.48 16.12 16.52
N LEU A 317 -21.49 16.08 17.40
CA LEU A 317 -21.56 15.28 18.63
C LEU A 317 -21.77 16.19 19.82
N SER A 318 -22.78 15.90 20.64
CA SER A 318 -22.94 16.55 21.94
C SER A 318 -22.20 15.72 22.98
N VAL A 319 -21.11 16.28 23.52
CA VAL A 319 -20.24 15.63 24.49
C VAL A 319 -20.52 16.25 25.86
N PRO A 320 -20.94 15.47 26.87
CA PRO A 320 -21.14 16.01 28.20
C PRO A 320 -19.80 16.47 28.80
N TYR A 321 -19.78 17.67 29.40
CA TYR A 321 -18.58 18.31 29.95
C TYR A 321 -17.82 17.37 30.89
N GLY A 322 -18.51 16.56 31.72
CA GLY A 322 -18.00 15.32 32.32
C GLY A 322 -16.60 15.33 32.99
N GLY A 323 -16.01 16.49 33.25
CA GLY A 323 -14.61 16.66 33.65
C GLY A 323 -13.57 16.57 32.51
N ALA A 324 -13.99 16.59 31.25
CA ALA A 324 -13.12 16.68 30.08
C ALA A 324 -12.48 18.08 30.00
N GLU A 325 -11.17 18.11 29.86
CA GLU A 325 -10.39 19.34 29.67
C GLU A 325 -10.12 19.60 28.18
N LYS A 326 -10.02 18.53 27.38
CA LYS A 326 -9.68 18.60 25.96
C LYS A 326 -10.43 17.55 25.15
N ILE A 327 -10.65 17.83 23.87
CA ILE A 327 -11.16 16.88 22.88
C ILE A 327 -10.13 16.76 21.76
N ARG A 328 -9.81 15.53 21.40
CA ARG A 328 -8.96 15.14 20.28
C ARG A 328 -9.78 14.45 19.21
N ILE A 329 -9.59 14.86 17.97
CA ILE A 329 -10.19 14.21 16.81
C ILE A 329 -9.07 13.57 16.02
N PHE A 330 -9.21 12.28 15.78
CA PHE A 330 -8.30 11.47 14.99
C PHE A 330 -9.00 11.06 13.70
N VAL A 331 -8.25 11.10 12.60
CA VAL A 331 -8.67 10.67 11.27
C VAL A 331 -7.71 9.59 10.82
N ASN A 332 -8.20 8.38 10.59
CA ASN A 332 -7.38 7.20 10.26
C ASN A 332 -6.23 6.99 11.26
N GLY A 333 -6.48 7.28 12.55
CA GLY A 333 -5.50 7.17 13.64
C GLY A 333 -4.57 8.37 13.81
N ILE A 334 -4.61 9.36 12.93
CA ILE A 334 -3.77 10.58 13.00
C ILE A 334 -4.55 11.68 13.72
N LEU A 335 -3.96 12.29 14.75
CA LEU A 335 -4.53 13.45 15.43
C LEU A 335 -4.60 14.63 14.46
N VAL A 336 -5.81 15.07 14.13
CA VAL A 336 -6.04 16.21 13.22
C VAL A 336 -6.43 17.46 13.96
N GLU A 337 -7.04 17.32 15.14
CA GLU A 337 -7.55 18.48 15.88
C GLU A 337 -7.55 18.21 17.38
N GLU A 338 -7.13 19.21 18.16
CA GLU A 338 -7.22 19.23 19.62
C GLU A 338 -7.86 20.56 20.06
N ARG A 339 -8.96 20.50 20.82
CA ARG A 339 -9.67 21.69 21.32
C ARG A 339 -9.85 21.60 22.84
N PRO A 340 -9.62 22.69 23.61
CA PRO A 340 -9.99 22.72 25.02
C PRO A 340 -11.52 22.77 25.16
N VAL A 341 -12.05 22.03 26.13
CA VAL A 341 -13.46 22.10 26.51
C VAL A 341 -13.59 23.27 27.51
N LYS A 342 -14.30 24.34 27.14
CA LYS A 342 -14.51 25.53 27.97
C LYS A 342 -15.94 25.64 28.46
#